data_AF-A0A7L9BL57-F1
#
_entry.id   AF-A0A7L9BL57-F1
#
_cell.length_a   1.000
_cell.length_b   1.000
_cell.length_c   1.000
_cell.angle_alpha   90.00
_cell.angle_beta   90.00
_cell.angle_gamma   90.00
#
_symmetry.space_group_name_H-M   'P 1'
#
loop_
_entity.id
_entity.type
_entity.pdbx_description
1 polymer ?
#
loop_
_entity_poly.entity_id
_entity_poly.type
_entity_poly.pdbx_seq_one_letter_code
_entity_poly.pdbx_strand_id
1 'polypeptide(L)'
;MHLVLRSGSIKDLAADYGVSYPTIRVRLDRLIDRLRSIAEGTTPDPLTELLASMVERGELSPSHARLIRDTARRGPNTPGTHQGETP
;
A
#
# COMPACT_ATOMS: atom_id res chain seq x y z
N MET A 1 -10.34 -18.60 9.83
CA MET A 1 -10.27 -18.56 8.35
C MET A 1 -11.67 -18.26 7.77
N HIS A 2 -12.18 -17.03 7.94
CA HIS A 2 -13.61 -16.72 7.71
C HIS A 2 -14.06 -16.73 6.23
N LEU A 3 -13.16 -16.37 5.30
CA LEU A 3 -13.45 -16.35 3.86
C LEU A 3 -13.75 -17.76 3.29
N VAL A 4 -13.01 -18.77 3.76
CA VAL A 4 -13.16 -20.17 3.35
C VAL A 4 -14.43 -20.78 3.94
N LEU A 5 -14.81 -20.38 5.16
CA LEU A 5 -16.02 -20.84 5.84
C LEU A 5 -17.32 -20.29 5.21
N ARG A 6 -17.26 -19.18 4.47
CA ARG A 6 -18.41 -18.56 3.77
C ARG A 6 -18.43 -18.84 2.26
N SER A 7 -17.78 -19.92 1.81
CA SER A 7 -17.69 -20.29 0.38
C SER A 7 -17.16 -19.18 -0.54
N GLY A 8 -16.38 -18.22 -0.01
CA GLY A 8 -15.88 -17.07 -0.79
C GLY A 8 -16.90 -15.94 -1.01
N SER A 9 -18.06 -15.96 -0.37
CA SER A 9 -19.06 -14.88 -0.48
C SER A 9 -18.62 -13.63 0.31
N ILE A 10 -18.08 -12.65 -0.41
CA ILE A 10 -17.70 -11.33 0.13
C ILE A 10 -18.92 -10.60 0.73
N LYS A 11 -20.13 -10.86 0.23
CA LYS A 11 -21.37 -10.26 0.73
C LYS A 11 -21.72 -10.73 2.13
N ASP A 12 -21.63 -12.03 2.38
CA ASP A 12 -21.92 -12.60 3.70
C ASP A 12 -20.86 -12.17 4.71
N LEU A 13 -19.60 -12.04 4.27
CA LEU A 13 -18.54 -11.47 5.09
C LEU A 13 -18.79 -10.00 5.44
N ALA A 14 -19.32 -9.21 4.50
CA ALA A 14 -19.66 -7.82 4.79
C ALA A 14 -20.77 -7.71 5.85
N ALA A 15 -21.82 -8.52 5.71
CA ALA A 15 -22.92 -8.59 6.68
C ALA A 15 -22.44 -9.04 8.08
N ASP A 16 -21.64 -10.11 8.16
CA ASP A 16 -21.11 -10.63 9.42
C ASP A 16 -20.24 -9.61 10.16
N TYR A 17 -19.40 -8.87 9.42
CA TYR A 17 -18.49 -7.88 10.00
C TYR A 17 -19.15 -6.50 10.17
N GLY A 18 -20.45 -6.37 9.88
CA GLY A 18 -21.21 -5.13 10.05
C GLY A 18 -20.68 -3.97 9.19
N VAL A 19 -20.04 -4.26 8.07
CA VAL A 19 -19.44 -3.26 7.18
C VAL A 19 -19.99 -3.38 5.76
N SER A 20 -19.85 -2.31 4.98
CA SER A 20 -20.34 -2.32 3.60
C SER A 20 -19.54 -3.31 2.72
N TYR A 21 -20.21 -3.87 1.71
CA TYR A 21 -19.57 -4.69 0.68
C TYR A 21 -18.36 -3.98 0.01
N PRO A 22 -18.45 -2.68 -0.38
CA PRO A 22 -17.29 -1.93 -0.87
C PRO A 22 -16.09 -1.94 0.09
N THR A 23 -16.32 -1.87 1.41
CA THR A 23 -15.25 -1.88 2.41
C THR A 23 -14.47 -3.20 2.41
N ILE A 24 -15.17 -4.33 2.37
CA ILE A 24 -14.53 -5.65 2.30
C ILE A 24 -13.84 -5.85 0.96
N ARG A 25 -14.48 -5.45 -0.15
CA ARG A 25 -13.92 -5.56 -1.50
C ARG A 25 -12.55 -4.89 -1.60
N VAL A 26 -12.44 -3.63 -1.14
CA VAL A 26 -11.16 -2.89 -1.15
C VAL A 26 -10.08 -3.59 -0.32
N ARG A 27 -10.44 -4.20 0.82
CA ARG A 27 -9.48 -4.95 1.64
C ARG A 27 -9.02 -6.23 0.95
N LEU A 28 -9.93 -6.93 0.27
CA LEU A 28 -9.62 -8.13 -0.49
C LEU A 28 -8.74 -7.83 -1.69
N ASP A 29 -9.06 -6.77 -2.46
CA ASP A 29 -8.26 -6.35 -3.62
C ASP A 29 -6.80 -6.10 -3.19
N ARG A 30 -6.59 -5.36 -2.09
CA ARG A 30 -5.25 -5.13 -1.52
C ARG A 30 -4.53 -6.42 -1.09
N LEU A 31 -5.28 -7.41 -0.57
CA LEU A 31 -4.71 -8.70 -0.19
C LEU A 31 -4.29 -9.49 -1.43
N ILE A 32 -5.12 -9.51 -2.47
CA ILE A 32 -4.83 -10.16 -3.76
C ILE A 32 -3.60 -9.54 -4.39
N ASP A 33 -3.53 -8.21 -4.45
CA ASP A 33 -2.36 -7.51 -5.01
C ASP A 33 -1.08 -7.85 -4.26
N ARG A 34 -1.16 -7.92 -2.92
CA ARG A 34 -0.02 -8.29 -2.08
C ARG A 34 0.41 -9.75 -2.29
N LEU A 35 -0.56 -10.67 -2.40
CA LEU A 35 -0.27 -12.08 -2.67
C LEU A 35 0.31 -12.28 -4.07
N ARG A 36 -0.20 -11.56 -5.07
CA ARG A 36 0.32 -11.58 -6.44
C ARG A 36 1.77 -11.11 -6.49
N SER A 37 2.06 -9.97 -5.85
CA SER A 37 3.43 -9.45 -5.75
C SER A 37 4.41 -10.45 -5.11
N ILE A 38 3.96 -11.18 -4.09
CA ILE A 38 4.76 -12.25 -3.46
C ILE A 38 4.93 -13.44 -4.41
N ALA A 39 3.84 -13.89 -5.05
CA ALA A 39 3.85 -15.05 -5.95
C ALA A 39 4.72 -14.83 -7.20
N GLU A 40 4.76 -13.59 -7.70
CA GLU A 40 5.59 -13.17 -8.82
C GLU A 40 7.06 -12.96 -8.44
N GLY A 41 7.43 -13.16 -7.16
CA GLY A 41 8.80 -12.97 -6.69
C GLY A 41 9.28 -11.53 -6.86
N THR A 42 8.36 -10.56 -6.88
CA THR A 42 8.72 -9.15 -6.99
C THR A 42 9.50 -8.77 -5.74
N THR A 43 10.82 -8.62 -5.89
CA THR A 43 11.69 -8.10 -4.85
C THR A 43 11.12 -6.75 -4.37
N PRO A 44 11.02 -6.50 -3.06
CA PRO A 44 10.60 -5.20 -2.57
C PRO A 44 11.42 -4.10 -3.26
N ASP A 45 10.74 -3.02 -3.67
CA ASP A 45 11.41 -1.83 -4.21
C ASP A 45 12.63 -1.47 -3.34
N PRO A 46 13.83 -1.23 -3.91
CA PRO A 46 15.05 -0.96 -3.14
C PRO A 46 14.88 0.09 -2.03
N LEU A 47 14.01 1.08 -2.24
CA LEU A 47 13.66 2.07 -1.21
C LEU A 47 12.99 1.43 0.01
N THR A 48 12.08 0.47 -0.22
CA THR A 48 11.38 -0.25 0.86
C THR A 48 12.34 -1.13 1.66
N GLU A 49 13.31 -1.78 1.00
CA GLU A 49 14.35 -2.57 1.68
C GLU A 49 15.26 -1.70 2.54
N LEU A 50 15.72 -0.57 1.98
CA LEU A 50 16.53 0.39 2.72
C LEU A 50 15.80 0.89 3.98
N LEU A 51 14.54 1.34 3.82
CA LEU A 51 13.75 1.82 4.94
C LEU A 51 13.50 0.73 5.99
N ALA A 52 13.28 -0.52 5.58
CA ALA A 52 13.14 -1.64 6.52
C ALA A 52 14.43 -1.86 7.32
N SER A 53 15.59 -1.86 6.65
CA SER A 53 16.89 -2.03 7.34
C SER A 53 17.19 -0.91 8.34
N MET A 54 16.81 0.33 8.04
CA MET A 54 16.97 1.47 8.95
C MET A 54 16.06 1.36 10.18
N VAL A 55 14.85 0.83 10.00
CA VAL A 55 13.92 0.56 11.11
C VAL A 55 14.45 -0.54 12.01
N GLU A 56 14.96 -1.64 11.44
CA GLU A 56 15.57 -2.75 12.19
C GLU A 56 16.78 -2.30 13.02
N ARG A 57 17.60 -1.39 12.45
CA ARG A 57 18.74 -0.77 13.14
C ARG A 57 18.34 0.29 14.18
N GLY A 58 17.05 0.63 14.28
CA GLY A 58 16.54 1.66 15.20
C GLY A 58 16.87 3.10 14.80
N GLU A 59 17.38 3.32 13.58
CA GLU A 59 17.74 4.64 13.06
C GLU A 59 16.54 5.40 12.52
N LEU A 60 15.46 4.68 12.23
CA LEU A 60 14.22 5.25 11.71
C LEU A 60 13.02 4.67 12.44
N SER A 61 12.12 5.54 12.88
CA SER A 61 10.83 5.07 13.41
C SER A 61 10.00 4.43 12.30
N PRO A 62 9.27 3.32 12.58
CA PRO A 62 8.32 2.73 11.64
C PRO A 62 7.28 3.72 11.10
N SER A 63 6.91 4.74 11.88
CA SER A 63 5.98 5.79 11.42
C SER A 63 6.60 6.68 10.34
N HIS A 64 7.85 7.10 10.51
CA HIS A 64 8.57 7.91 9.53
C HIS A 64 8.88 7.14 8.25
N ALA A 65 9.28 5.86 8.37
CA ALA A 65 9.49 4.98 7.21
C ALA A 65 8.25 4.90 6.32
N ARG A 66 7.07 4.76 6.93
CA ARG A 66 5.78 4.75 6.19
C ARG A 66 5.51 6.07 5.48
N LEU A 67 5.74 7.20 6.15
CA LEU A 67 5.54 8.53 5.57
C LEU A 67 6.42 8.75 4.33
N ILE A 68 7.71 8.41 4.41
CA ILE A 68 8.67 8.55 3.30
C ILE A 68 8.22 7.71 2.10
N ARG A 69 7.94 6.42 2.32
CA ARG A 69 7.50 5.50 1.27
C ARG A 69 6.20 5.94 0.61
N ASP A 70 5.26 6.48 1.37
CA ASP A 70 3.97 6.93 0.83
C ASP A 70 4.11 8.26 0.07
N THR A 71 5.07 9.11 0.46
CA THR A 71 5.41 10.35 -0.25
C THR A 71 6.12 10.04 -1.57
N ALA A 72 7.10 9.13 -1.56
CA ALA A 72 7.82 8.70 -2.75
C ALA A 72 6.88 8.09 -3.81
N ARG A 73 5.87 7.32 -3.39
CA ARG A 73 4.85 6.74 -4.29
C ARG A 73 3.84 7.74 -4.84
N ARG A 74 3.71 8.94 -4.26
CA ARG A 74 2.87 10.01 -4.80
C ARG A 74 3.51 10.77 -5.96
N GLY A 75 4.80 10.51 -6.27
CA GLY A 75 5.56 11.22 -7.29
C GLY A 75 5.89 12.67 -6.88
N PRO A 76 6.98 13.25 -7.41
CA PRO A 76 7.21 14.68 -7.23
C PRO A 76 6.11 15.44 -7.96
N ASN A 77 5.21 16.08 -7.23
CA ASN A 77 4.48 17.22 -7.77
C ASN A 77 5.54 18.28 -8.09
N THR A 78 5.99 18.36 -9.34
CA THR A 78 6.73 19.51 -9.85
C THR A 78 5.70 20.60 -10.17
N PRO A 79 5.53 21.66 -9.34
CA PRO A 79 4.83 22.85 -9.81
C PRO A 79 5.63 23.40 -11.00
N GLY A 80 4.93 23.62 -12.10
CA GLY A 80 5.51 23.91 -13.41
C GLY A 80 6.55 25.03 -13.39
N THR A 81 7.68 24.74 -14.03
CA THR A 81 8.63 25.74 -14.52
C THR A 81 7.90 26.59 -15.56
N HIS A 82 7.29 27.69 -15.15
CA HIS A 82 6.91 28.74 -16.10
C HIS A 82 8.19 29.42 -16.59
N GLN A 83 8.65 28.96 -17.75
CA GLN A 83 9.40 29.79 -18.69
C GLN A 83 8.50 30.94 -19.14
N GLY A 84 8.99 32.17 -19.04
CA GLY A 84 8.33 33.33 -19.62
C GLY A 84 8.91 34.65 -19.14
N GLU A 85 9.54 35.37 -20.08
CA GLU A 85 9.78 36.82 -20.10
C GLU A 85 11.10 37.32 -19.49
N THR A 86 12.14 37.19 -20.33
CA THR A 86 13.27 38.14 -20.44
C THR A 86 12.73 39.54 -20.76
N PRO A 87 13.33 40.62 -20.20
CA PRO A 87 12.89 42.01 -20.35
C PRO A 87 13.00 42.59 -21.77
#